data_AF-A0AA88YNE9-F1
#
_entry.id   AF-A0AA88YNE9-F1
#
_cell.length_a   1.000
_cell.length_b   1.000
_cell.length_c   1.000
_cell.angle_alpha   90.00
_cell.angle_beta   90.00
_cell.angle_gamma   90.00
#
_symmetry.space_group_name_H-M   'P 1'
#
loop_
_entity.id
_entity.type
_entity.pdbx_description
1 polymer ?
#
loop_
_entity_poly.entity_id
_entity_poly.type
_entity_poly.pdbx_seq_one_letter_code
_entity_poly.pdbx_strand_id
1 'polypeptide(L)'
;MELEGLKRGLAYLDEAGSIDVNTLVRARHVMSKSYVKKERPDVNLYFDVWHVPKGISKKLETAAKRRDGEDIRPWIKSIVNNCYWVAASSSGNKEMVIDKWKSVSNHLINVHNHESSLFPQCIHKDLSEEADREWMKEGNYIIDQFNLISYISE
;
A
#
# COMPACT_ATOMS: atom_id res chain seq x y z
N MET A 1 1.44 25.78 -4.90
CA MET A 1 0.29 25.70 -5.83
C MET A 1 -0.77 24.72 -5.34
N GLU A 2 -0.43 23.48 -4.99
CA GLU A 2 -1.40 22.45 -4.57
C GLU A 2 -2.28 22.85 -3.38
N LEU A 3 -1.71 23.42 -2.31
CA LEU A 3 -2.48 23.84 -1.13
C LEU A 3 -3.51 24.93 -1.47
N GLU A 4 -3.10 25.92 -2.26
CA GLU A 4 -3.99 27.02 -2.66
C GLU A 4 -5.09 26.54 -3.61
N GLY A 5 -4.79 25.58 -4.49
CA GLY A 5 -5.80 24.92 -5.31
C GLY A 5 -6.83 24.17 -4.46
N LEU A 6 -6.38 23.42 -3.46
CA LEU A 6 -7.26 22.72 -2.52
C LEU A 6 -8.17 23.69 -1.76
N LYS A 7 -7.61 24.76 -1.18
CA LYS A 7 -8.38 25.78 -0.44
C LYS A 7 -9.48 26.38 -1.30
N ARG A 8 -9.13 26.81 -2.53
CA ARG A 8 -10.10 27.41 -3.47
C ARG A 8 -11.17 26.41 -3.89
N GLY A 9 -10.79 25.16 -4.14
CA GLY A 9 -11.74 24.10 -4.48
C GLY A 9 -12.73 23.83 -3.36
N LEU A 10 -12.27 23.73 -2.11
CA LEU A 10 -13.16 23.53 -0.96
C LEU A 10 -14.07 24.75 -0.72
N ALA A 11 -13.52 25.97 -0.78
CA ALA A 11 -14.32 27.19 -0.65
C ALA A 11 -15.43 27.27 -1.71
N TYR A 12 -15.12 26.91 -2.96
CA TYR A 12 -16.11 26.85 -4.03
C TYR A 12 -17.25 25.85 -3.75
N LEU A 13 -16.93 24.67 -3.20
CA LEU A 13 -17.93 23.67 -2.83
C LEU A 13 -18.79 24.13 -1.64
N ASP A 14 -18.17 24.75 -0.65
CA ASP A 14 -18.86 25.31 0.52
C ASP A 14 -19.81 26.45 0.10
N GLU A 15 -19.37 27.35 -0.80
CA GLU A 15 -20.17 28.44 -1.36
C GLU A 15 -21.35 27.94 -2.20
N ALA A 16 -21.20 26.80 -2.89
CA ALA A 16 -22.29 26.19 -3.66
C ALA A 16 -23.41 25.63 -2.77
N GLY A 17 -23.15 25.40 -1.46
CA GLY A 17 -24.14 25.08 -0.42
C GLY A 17 -24.90 23.76 -0.56
N SER A 18 -24.67 23.00 -1.63
CA SER A 18 -25.40 21.77 -1.99
C SER A 18 -24.53 20.51 -1.96
N ILE A 19 -23.22 20.66 -1.72
CA ILE A 19 -22.26 19.56 -1.71
C ILE A 19 -21.57 19.54 -0.35
N ASP A 20 -21.85 18.48 0.43
CA ASP A 20 -21.12 18.21 1.67
C ASP A 20 -19.95 17.26 1.41
N VAL A 21 -18.73 17.72 1.71
CA VAL A 21 -17.50 16.97 1.44
C VAL A 21 -17.16 16.08 2.62
N ASN A 22 -17.70 14.86 2.65
CA ASN A 22 -17.43 13.92 3.74
C ASN A 22 -16.02 13.29 3.67
N THR A 23 -15.45 13.13 2.47
CA THR A 23 -14.19 12.41 2.25
C THR A 23 -13.33 13.12 1.22
N LEU A 24 -12.04 13.27 1.53
CA LEU A 24 -11.05 13.86 0.64
C LEU A 24 -9.86 12.91 0.44
N VAL A 25 -9.59 12.57 -0.82
CA VAL A 25 -8.39 11.85 -1.24
C VAL A 25 -7.41 12.85 -1.86
N ARG A 26 -6.17 12.89 -1.38
CA ARG A 26 -5.15 13.85 -1.82
C ARG A 26 -3.82 13.19 -2.18
N ALA A 27 -2.93 13.94 -2.83
CA ALA A 27 -1.51 13.58 -2.91
C ALA A 27 -0.83 13.63 -1.54
N ARG A 28 0.41 13.13 -1.44
CA ARG A 28 1.20 13.08 -0.18
C ARG A 28 1.79 14.42 0.31
N HIS A 29 1.39 15.55 -0.27
CA HIS A 29 1.93 16.86 0.10
C HIS A 29 1.64 17.24 1.56
N VAL A 30 2.68 17.50 2.36
CA VAL A 30 2.56 17.65 3.83
C VAL A 30 1.65 18.81 4.22
N MET A 31 1.75 19.96 3.54
CA MET A 31 0.96 21.13 3.93
C MET A 31 -0.55 20.96 3.69
N SER A 32 -0.96 20.17 2.69
CA SER A 32 -2.39 19.87 2.49
C SER A 32 -2.92 18.97 3.60
N LYS A 33 -2.11 18.01 4.09
CA LYS A 33 -2.45 17.20 5.29
C LYS A 33 -2.75 18.10 6.48
N SER A 34 -1.80 18.99 6.78
CA SER A 34 -1.86 19.84 7.96
C SER A 34 -3.03 20.82 7.88
N TYR A 35 -3.28 21.40 6.70
CA TYR A 35 -4.41 22.29 6.47
C TYR A 35 -5.75 21.58 6.70
N VAL A 36 -6.00 20.45 6.03
CA VAL A 36 -7.30 19.75 6.15
C VAL A 36 -7.53 19.28 7.58
N LYS A 37 -6.51 18.71 8.24
CA LYS A 37 -6.63 18.29 9.65
C LYS A 37 -6.97 19.44 10.60
N LYS A 38 -6.51 20.65 10.30
CA LYS A 38 -6.71 21.83 11.14
C LYS A 38 -8.04 22.51 10.85
N GLU A 39 -8.35 22.73 9.58
CA GLU A 39 -9.47 23.59 9.15
C GLU A 39 -10.73 22.80 8.78
N ARG A 40 -10.61 21.49 8.54
CA ARG A 40 -11.70 20.58 8.13
C ARG A 40 -11.60 19.21 8.86
N PRO A 41 -11.62 19.20 10.21
CA PRO A 41 -11.45 17.96 11.00
C PRO A 41 -12.61 16.97 10.86
N ASP A 42 -13.76 17.45 10.36
CA ASP A 42 -14.96 16.68 9.99
C ASP A 42 -14.75 15.80 8.75
N VAL A 43 -13.78 16.15 7.90
CA VAL A 43 -13.57 15.46 6.62
C VAL A 43 -12.66 14.26 6.80
N ASN A 44 -13.10 13.09 6.33
CA ASN A 44 -12.28 11.89 6.27
C ASN A 44 -11.14 12.08 5.28
N LEU A 45 -9.91 12.13 5.78
CA LEU A 45 -8.73 12.41 4.98
C LEU A 45 -7.96 11.14 4.62
N TYR A 46 -7.86 10.85 3.33
CA TYR A 46 -7.03 9.79 2.76
C TYR A 46 -5.95 10.36 1.84
N PHE A 47 -5.01 9.50 1.45
CA PHE A 47 -4.08 9.81 0.37
C PHE A 47 -4.23 8.80 -0.77
N ASP A 48 -3.85 9.20 -1.98
CA ASP A 48 -3.84 8.31 -3.13
C ASP A 48 -2.89 7.14 -2.91
N VAL A 49 -3.47 5.93 -2.86
CA VAL A 49 -2.75 4.68 -2.63
C VAL A 49 -1.62 4.48 -3.62
N TRP A 50 -1.73 4.96 -4.87
CA TRP A 50 -0.73 4.80 -5.95
C TRP A 50 0.70 5.15 -5.52
N HIS A 51 0.87 6.13 -4.64
CA HIS A 51 2.19 6.54 -4.15
C HIS A 51 2.94 5.40 -3.44
N VAL A 52 2.24 4.50 -2.74
CA VAL A 52 2.81 3.36 -2.00
C VAL A 52 3.41 2.31 -2.94
N PRO A 53 2.66 1.63 -3.81
CA PRO A 53 3.19 0.64 -4.73
C PRO A 53 4.21 1.24 -5.70
N LYS A 54 4.05 2.51 -6.11
CA LYS A 54 5.07 3.19 -6.93
C LYS A 54 6.41 3.29 -6.21
N GLY A 55 6.40 3.68 -4.94
CA GLY A 55 7.62 3.76 -4.12
C GLY A 55 8.25 2.39 -3.89
N ILE A 56 7.43 1.39 -3.58
CA ILE A 56 7.85 -0.01 -3.39
C ILE A 56 8.47 -0.56 -4.67
N SER A 57 7.77 -0.45 -5.81
CA SER A 57 8.25 -0.89 -7.12
C SER A 57 9.62 -0.29 -7.44
N LYS A 58 9.81 1.02 -7.25
CA LYS A 58 11.11 1.67 -7.50
C LYS A 58 12.24 1.10 -6.65
N LYS A 59 11.97 0.81 -5.37
CA LYS A 59 12.99 0.25 -4.48
C LYS A 59 13.27 -1.22 -4.78
N LEU A 60 12.25 -2.01 -5.11
CA LEU A 60 12.43 -3.41 -5.53
C LEU A 60 13.20 -3.50 -6.85
N GLU A 61 12.90 -2.64 -7.82
CA GLU A 61 13.67 -2.54 -9.08
C GLU A 61 15.12 -2.15 -8.86
N THR A 62 15.39 -1.36 -7.81
CA THR A 62 16.76 -1.02 -7.42
C THR A 62 17.46 -2.21 -6.75
N ALA A 63 16.75 -2.98 -5.92
CA ALA A 63 17.29 -4.20 -5.31
C ALA A 63 17.52 -5.31 -6.34
N ALA A 64 16.63 -5.46 -7.31
CA ALA A 64 16.74 -6.44 -8.41
C ALA A 64 18.00 -6.25 -9.28
N LYS A 65 18.64 -5.09 -9.22
CA LYS A 65 19.89 -4.78 -9.94
C LYS A 65 21.15 -5.07 -9.11
N ARG A 66 21.01 -5.41 -7.83
CA ARG A 66 22.13 -5.76 -6.97
C ARG A 66 22.49 -7.23 -7.16
N ARG A 67 23.74 -7.58 -6.84
CA ARG A 67 24.20 -8.97 -6.77
C ARG A 67 23.25 -9.76 -5.87
N ASP A 68 22.87 -10.96 -6.33
CA ASP A 68 21.97 -11.90 -5.63
C ASP A 68 20.52 -11.38 -5.48
N GLY A 69 20.15 -10.28 -6.14
CA GLY A 69 18.82 -9.68 -6.03
C GLY A 69 17.85 -9.99 -7.16
N GLU A 70 18.30 -10.68 -8.20
CA GLU A 70 17.57 -10.93 -9.45
C GLU A 70 16.26 -11.69 -9.22
N ASP A 71 16.25 -12.58 -8.23
CA ASP A 71 15.11 -13.44 -7.87
C ASP A 71 13.85 -12.66 -7.49
N ILE A 72 13.94 -11.41 -7.04
CA ILE A 72 12.75 -10.60 -6.70
C ILE A 72 12.02 -10.07 -7.93
N ARG A 73 12.74 -9.94 -9.06
CA ARG A 73 12.24 -9.23 -10.24
C ARG A 73 10.93 -9.83 -10.81
N PRO A 74 10.79 -11.18 -10.91
CA PRO A 74 9.53 -11.81 -11.33
C PRO A 74 8.36 -11.54 -10.37
N TRP A 75 8.63 -11.17 -9.12
CA TRP A 75 7.62 -10.97 -8.07
C TRP A 75 7.16 -9.51 -7.92
N ILE A 76 7.90 -8.53 -8.46
CA ILE A 76 7.61 -7.09 -8.29
C ILE A 76 6.16 -6.76 -8.65
N LYS A 77 5.66 -7.26 -9.79
CA LYS A 77 4.28 -7.01 -10.22
C LYS A 77 3.26 -7.61 -9.24
N SER A 78 3.52 -8.80 -8.72
CA SER A 78 2.65 -9.45 -7.72
C SER A 78 2.63 -8.66 -6.41
N ILE A 79 3.79 -8.17 -5.94
CA ILE A 79 3.90 -7.35 -4.73
C ILE A 79 3.16 -6.03 -4.89
N VAL A 80 3.30 -5.36 -6.05
CA VAL A 80 2.57 -4.13 -6.39
C VAL A 80 1.06 -4.38 -6.40
N ASN A 81 0.60 -5.45 -7.03
CA ASN A 81 -0.82 -5.82 -7.06
C ASN A 81 -1.34 -6.15 -5.66
N ASN A 82 -0.54 -6.82 -4.84
CA ASN A 82 -0.88 -7.11 -3.46
C ASN A 82 -1.08 -5.82 -2.65
N CYS A 83 -0.26 -4.77 -2.85
CA CYS A 83 -0.47 -3.46 -2.19
C CYS A 83 -1.89 -2.92 -2.41
N TYR A 84 -2.36 -2.95 -3.67
CA TYR A 84 -3.71 -2.48 -4.01
C TYR A 84 -4.78 -3.38 -3.41
N TRP A 85 -4.59 -4.70 -3.47
CA TRP A 85 -5.51 -5.65 -2.87
C TRP A 85 -5.62 -5.49 -1.35
N VAL A 86 -4.50 -5.28 -0.65
CA VAL A 86 -4.48 -4.98 0.79
C VAL A 86 -5.32 -3.75 1.09
N ALA A 87 -5.08 -2.65 0.38
CA ALA A 87 -5.82 -1.41 0.59
C ALA A 87 -7.33 -1.58 0.32
N ALA A 88 -7.69 -2.26 -0.78
CA ALA A 88 -9.07 -2.46 -1.18
C ALA A 88 -9.84 -3.43 -0.27
N SER A 89 -9.17 -4.46 0.26
CA SER A 89 -9.82 -5.56 0.99
C SER A 89 -9.79 -5.42 2.52
N SER A 90 -9.23 -4.32 3.05
CA SER A 90 -9.09 -4.13 4.50
C SER A 90 -10.16 -3.23 5.13
N SER A 91 -11.11 -2.71 4.35
CA SER A 91 -12.24 -1.91 4.86
C SER A 91 -11.83 -0.76 5.80
N GLY A 92 -10.66 -0.14 5.54
CA GLY A 92 -10.11 0.93 6.39
C GLY A 92 -9.53 0.47 7.74
N ASN A 93 -9.56 -0.83 8.08
CA ASN A 93 -8.94 -1.37 9.28
C ASN A 93 -7.42 -1.40 9.13
N LYS A 94 -6.73 -0.57 9.93
CA LYS A 94 -5.27 -0.41 9.88
C LYS A 94 -4.51 -1.68 10.28
N GLU A 95 -5.01 -2.43 11.25
CA GLU A 95 -4.37 -3.67 11.71
C GLU A 95 -4.49 -4.75 10.62
N MET A 96 -5.66 -4.87 9.99
CA MET A 96 -5.87 -5.76 8.85
C MET A 96 -4.96 -5.40 7.66
N VAL A 97 -4.77 -4.10 7.38
CA VAL A 97 -3.81 -3.64 6.35
C VAL A 97 -2.40 -4.13 6.67
N ILE A 98 -1.97 -3.97 7.93
CA ILE A 98 -0.62 -4.37 8.36
C ILE A 98 -0.45 -5.89 8.24
N ASP A 99 -1.43 -6.67 8.70
CA ASP A 99 -1.33 -8.13 8.72
C ASP A 99 -1.36 -8.75 7.33
N LYS A 100 -2.26 -8.30 6.45
CA LYS A 100 -2.26 -8.71 5.03
C LYS A 100 -0.99 -8.29 4.31
N TRP A 101 -0.40 -7.15 4.67
CA TRP A 101 0.83 -6.70 4.04
C TRP A 101 2.06 -7.49 4.50
N LYS A 102 2.14 -7.82 5.80
CA LYS A 102 3.16 -8.73 6.34
C LYS A 102 3.13 -10.09 5.65
N SER A 103 1.96 -10.55 5.24
CA SER A 103 1.80 -11.85 4.59
C SER A 103 2.53 -11.96 3.25
N VAL A 104 2.86 -10.84 2.60
CA VAL A 104 3.59 -10.83 1.31
C VAL A 104 4.91 -11.59 1.39
N SER A 105 5.69 -11.40 2.45
CA SER A 105 6.98 -12.09 2.62
C SER A 105 6.79 -13.61 2.66
N ASN A 106 5.73 -14.07 3.33
CA ASN A 106 5.36 -15.49 3.39
C ASN A 106 4.92 -16.00 2.01
N HIS A 107 4.12 -15.23 1.26
CA HIS A 107 3.67 -15.65 -0.07
C HIS A 107 4.84 -15.86 -1.05
N LEU A 108 5.91 -15.06 -0.95
CA LEU A 108 7.08 -15.17 -1.83
C LEU A 108 7.83 -16.50 -1.66
N ILE A 109 7.70 -17.14 -0.50
CA ILE A 109 8.32 -18.44 -0.15
C ILE A 109 7.29 -19.57 -0.05
N ASN A 110 6.10 -19.38 -0.63
CA ASN A 110 5.00 -20.34 -0.62
C ASN A 110 4.44 -20.70 0.77
N VAL A 111 4.53 -19.78 1.73
CA VAL A 111 3.93 -19.93 3.06
C VAL A 111 2.58 -19.20 3.10
N HIS A 112 1.50 -19.96 3.31
CA HIS A 112 0.12 -19.45 3.24
C HIS A 112 -0.59 -19.37 4.59
N ASN A 113 0.07 -19.82 5.66
CA ASN A 113 -0.38 -19.66 7.05
C ASN A 113 0.46 -18.57 7.72
N HIS A 114 -0.15 -17.76 8.58
CA HIS A 114 0.47 -16.55 9.12
C HIS A 114 0.25 -16.45 10.63
N GLU A 115 1.25 -15.92 11.32
CA GLU A 115 1.15 -15.56 12.74
C GLU A 115 0.36 -14.25 12.91
N SER A 116 -0.93 -14.29 12.60
CA SER A 116 -1.85 -13.17 12.71
C SER A 116 -3.22 -13.65 13.17
N SER A 117 -3.81 -12.95 14.14
CA SER A 117 -5.19 -13.21 14.58
C SER A 117 -6.23 -12.69 13.58
N LEU A 118 -5.91 -11.62 12.84
CA LEU A 118 -6.83 -10.98 11.88
C LEU A 118 -6.76 -11.58 10.48
N PHE A 119 -5.59 -12.10 10.08
CA PHE A 119 -5.34 -12.70 8.78
C PHE A 119 -4.46 -13.97 8.92
N PRO A 120 -4.98 -15.05 9.54
CA PRO A 120 -4.21 -16.26 9.84
C PRO A 120 -3.86 -17.10 8.60
N GLN A 121 -4.58 -16.93 7.49
CA GLN A 121 -4.39 -17.70 6.27
C GLN A 121 -4.75 -16.88 5.03
N CYS A 122 -4.10 -17.19 3.92
CA CYS A 122 -4.46 -16.69 2.59
C CYS A 122 -5.91 -17.01 2.20
N ILE A 123 -6.54 -16.11 1.45
CA ILE A 123 -7.95 -16.25 1.00
C ILE A 123 -8.10 -16.49 -0.51
N HIS A 124 -7.00 -16.79 -1.20
CA HIS A 124 -7.04 -17.16 -2.61
C HIS A 124 -7.13 -18.68 -2.76
N LYS A 125 -7.65 -19.12 -3.91
CA LYS A 125 -7.57 -20.53 -4.33
C LYS A 125 -6.12 -20.86 -4.73
N ASP A 126 -5.83 -22.14 -4.90
CA ASP A 126 -4.55 -22.58 -5.44
C ASP A 126 -4.26 -21.86 -6.75
N LEU A 127 -3.02 -21.40 -6.89
CA LEU A 127 -2.55 -20.78 -8.13
C LEU A 127 -2.48 -21.88 -9.20
N SER A 128 -2.92 -21.58 -10.43
CA SER A 128 -2.80 -22.54 -11.53
C SER A 128 -1.33 -22.87 -11.79
N GLU A 129 -1.07 -24.09 -12.27
CA GLU A 129 0.27 -24.58 -12.64
C GLU A 129 0.97 -23.71 -13.70
N GLU A 130 0.23 -22.79 -14.34
CA GLU A 130 0.72 -21.82 -15.32
C GLU A 130 1.51 -20.65 -14.69
N ALA A 131 1.56 -20.57 -13.35
CA ALA A 131 2.46 -19.67 -12.65
C ALA A 131 3.90 -20.21 -12.70
N ASP A 132 4.52 -20.09 -13.88
CA ASP A 132 5.85 -20.57 -14.25
C ASP A 132 7.01 -19.79 -13.55
N ARG A 133 6.86 -19.53 -12.25
CA ARG A 133 7.80 -18.75 -11.42
C ARG A 133 8.25 -19.59 -10.23
N GLU A 134 9.55 -19.74 -10.07
CA GLU A 134 10.13 -20.38 -8.90
C GLU A 134 9.90 -19.54 -7.64
N TRP A 135 9.49 -20.22 -6.56
CA TRP A 135 9.40 -19.64 -5.22
C TRP A 135 10.76 -19.15 -4.75
N MET A 136 10.78 -18.05 -4.00
CA MET A 136 12.00 -17.59 -3.38
C MET A 136 12.45 -18.56 -2.28
N LYS A 137 13.75 -18.64 -2.03
CA LYS A 137 14.29 -19.42 -0.91
C LYS A 137 14.10 -18.69 0.40
N GLU A 138 13.79 -19.44 1.46
CA GLU A 138 13.82 -18.92 2.83
C GLU A 138 15.20 -18.36 3.17
N GLY A 139 15.25 -17.26 3.93
CA GLY A 139 16.48 -16.54 4.25
C GLY A 139 17.07 -15.73 3.08
N ASN A 140 16.31 -15.51 2.00
CA ASN A 140 16.72 -14.55 0.97
C ASN A 140 16.74 -13.15 1.58
N TYR A 141 17.91 -12.50 1.54
CA TYR A 141 18.16 -11.20 2.18
C TYR A 141 17.19 -10.09 1.75
N ILE A 142 16.58 -10.20 0.56
CA ILE A 142 15.59 -9.22 0.09
C ILE A 142 14.31 -9.34 0.91
N ILE A 143 13.90 -10.55 1.29
CA ILE A 143 12.71 -10.77 2.12
C ILE A 143 12.91 -10.14 3.50
N ASP A 144 14.13 -10.25 4.06
CA ASP A 144 14.47 -9.72 5.39
C ASP A 144 14.71 -8.20 5.41
N GLN A 145 15.37 -7.65 4.37
CA GLN A 145 15.69 -6.22 4.27
C GLN A 145 14.48 -5.36 3.92
N PHE A 146 13.57 -5.91 3.11
CA PHE A 146 12.30 -5.26 2.83
C PHE A 146 11.33 -5.61 3.94
N ASN A 147 11.57 -5.05 5.13
CA ASN A 147 10.56 -4.96 6.18
C ASN A 147 9.47 -4.01 5.68
N LEU A 148 8.64 -4.55 4.79
CA LEU A 148 7.68 -3.85 3.94
C LEU A 148 6.69 -3.04 4.80
N ILE A 149 6.53 -3.39 6.08
CA ILE A 149 5.73 -2.68 7.09
C ILE A 149 6.06 -1.18 7.16
N SER A 150 7.34 -0.80 7.04
CA SER A 150 7.79 0.60 7.11
C SER A 150 7.23 1.52 6.01
N TYR A 151 6.61 0.96 4.98
CA TYR A 151 6.06 1.69 3.84
C TYR A 151 4.60 2.13 4.02
N ILE A 152 3.93 1.63 5.06
CA ILE A 152 2.49 1.87 5.31
C ILE A 152 2.27 2.80 6.52
N SER A 153 3.28 3.05 7.34
CA SER A 153 3.19 3.90 8.54
C SER A 153 3.47 5.39 8.24
N GLU A 154 2.49 6.15 7.73
CA GLU A 154 2.49 7.64 7.67
C GLU A 154 1.10 8.26 7.92
#